data_AF-A0A2C5XVR3-F1
#
_entry.id   AF-A0A2C5XVR3-F1
#
_cell.length_a   1.000
_cell.length_b   1.000
_cell.length_c   1.000
_cell.angle_alpha   90.00
_cell.angle_beta   90.00
_cell.angle_gamma   90.00
#
_symmetry.space_group_name_H-M   'P 1'
#
loop_
_entity.id
_entity.type
_entity.pdbx_description
1 polymer ?
#
loop_
_entity_poly.entity_id
_entity_poly.type
_entity_poly.pdbx_seq_one_letter_code
_entity_poly.pdbx_strand_id
1 'polypeptide(L)'
;MKRFISRLKNQSPLQKQPGTMSRQVGAPWQPGAALDNGPPPPPYAAPETNQYSRSNMRAHEADPFYFLYLFDTVLLIDDSSSMLGRRWREVQAALRQLAPVCTSHDDDGIDLYFMNHCSDGPGAPMGCAATRPPGGKAPWGYYNVTDASTIETIFNSLRPCGPTPTHDRLRHIIDPYMAQLRAAPSPLDVRPLNIIVLTDGRPGPELPNGVNPQDPLPLIVHYAHALDSMGAPLYQLGIQFIQVGDDAGATAALEALDKLRGGFRDIVDTTKYDGGDGPLTADGILKAVLGGVDKRLDDDAG
;
A
#
# COMPACT_ATOMS: atom_id res chain seq x y z
N MET A 1 -50.13 -29.48 -31.81
CA MET A 1 -50.72 -30.63 -31.10
C MET A 1 -50.66 -30.32 -29.60
N LYS A 2 -51.83 -30.14 -28.94
CA LYS A 2 -52.14 -30.08 -27.48
C LYS A 2 -51.30 -29.10 -26.59
N ARG A 3 -51.76 -27.94 -26.09
CA ARG A 3 -52.87 -27.53 -25.17
C ARG A 3 -52.85 -28.15 -23.75
N PHE A 4 -52.76 -27.30 -22.72
CA PHE A 4 -53.53 -27.18 -21.44
C PHE A 4 -52.84 -26.07 -20.60
N ILE A 5 -53.35 -24.89 -20.23
CA ILE A 5 -54.58 -24.32 -19.58
C ILE A 5 -54.74 -24.61 -18.07
N SER A 6 -54.52 -23.59 -17.22
CA SER A 6 -55.50 -22.87 -16.34
C SER A 6 -54.75 -21.74 -15.56
N ARG A 7 -55.10 -20.44 -15.52
CA ARG A 7 -56.29 -19.64 -15.06
C ARG A 7 -56.52 -19.80 -13.54
N LEU A 8 -56.47 -18.79 -12.64
CA LEU A 8 -57.21 -17.51 -12.51
C LEU A 8 -56.52 -16.63 -11.42
N LYS A 9 -56.22 -15.34 -11.64
CA LYS A 9 -57.01 -14.09 -11.44
C LYS A 9 -57.20 -13.58 -9.99
N ASN A 10 -56.68 -12.35 -9.81
CA ASN A 10 -57.21 -11.16 -9.11
C ASN A 10 -57.36 -11.14 -7.57
N GLN A 11 -56.77 -10.12 -6.93
CA GLN A 11 -57.47 -8.90 -6.50
C GLN A 11 -56.51 -7.80 -5.98
N SER A 12 -56.90 -6.53 -6.21
CA SER A 12 -56.17 -5.28 -5.95
C SER A 12 -56.64 -4.62 -4.61
N PRO A 13 -56.49 -3.29 -4.39
CA PRO A 13 -55.51 -2.65 -3.52
C PRO A 13 -56.11 -2.10 -2.19
N LEU A 14 -55.28 -1.85 -1.18
CA LEU A 14 -55.72 -1.26 0.09
C LEU A 14 -55.84 0.28 0.00
N GLN A 15 -57.04 0.75 0.34
CA GLN A 15 -57.55 2.10 0.28
C GLN A 15 -57.61 2.73 1.69
N LYS A 16 -57.35 4.03 1.81
CA LYS A 16 -57.32 4.83 3.05
C LYS A 16 -58.72 5.26 3.54
N GLN A 17 -58.77 5.57 4.85
CA GLN A 17 -59.65 6.48 5.64
C GLN A 17 -60.61 5.81 6.65
N PRO A 18 -61.18 6.54 7.66
CA PRO A 18 -60.59 7.47 8.65
C PRO A 18 -61.08 7.18 10.11
N GLY A 19 -60.54 7.86 11.14
CA GLY A 19 -61.03 7.72 12.52
C GLY A 19 -60.46 8.69 13.56
N THR A 20 -61.13 9.85 13.67
CA THR A 20 -61.41 10.74 14.84
C THR A 20 -60.41 10.99 16.00
N MET A 21 -60.24 12.29 16.26
CA MET A 21 -59.57 12.96 17.39
C MET A 21 -60.17 12.66 18.77
N SER A 22 -59.33 12.72 19.81
CA SER A 22 -59.70 13.42 21.04
C SER A 22 -58.47 14.11 21.64
N ARG A 23 -58.61 15.42 21.87
CA ARG A 23 -57.59 16.36 22.37
C ARG A 23 -57.85 16.53 23.87
N GLN A 24 -56.92 16.11 24.71
CA GLN A 24 -56.89 16.51 26.12
C GLN A 24 -55.61 17.26 26.44
N VAL A 25 -55.80 18.39 27.11
CA VAL A 25 -54.84 19.41 27.48
C VAL A 25 -54.38 19.12 28.91
N GLY A 26 -53.08 19.19 29.19
CA GLY A 26 -52.53 18.96 30.53
C GLY A 26 -51.15 19.59 30.79
N ALA A 27 -51.20 20.77 31.40
CA ALA A 27 -50.22 21.46 32.27
C ALA A 27 -48.83 21.92 31.73
N PRO A 28 -48.33 23.09 32.19
CA PRO A 28 -47.09 23.71 31.72
C PRO A 28 -45.86 23.16 32.44
N TRP A 29 -44.79 22.92 31.69
CA TRP A 29 -43.51 22.43 32.20
C TRP A 29 -42.76 23.56 32.94
N GLN A 30 -42.28 23.31 34.16
CA GLN A 30 -41.47 24.22 34.95
C GLN A 30 -39.97 24.02 34.64
N PRO A 31 -39.14 25.08 34.59
CA PRO A 31 -37.70 24.94 34.35
C PRO A 31 -36.97 24.68 35.68
N GLY A 32 -36.28 23.55 35.79
CA GLY A 32 -35.38 23.33 36.93
C GLY A 32 -34.86 21.91 37.08
N ALA A 33 -33.79 21.58 36.36
CA ALA A 33 -32.69 20.75 36.85
C ALA A 33 -31.55 20.88 35.84
N ALA A 34 -30.51 21.64 36.21
CA ALA A 34 -29.25 21.60 35.48
C ALA A 34 -28.73 20.17 35.54
N LEU A 35 -28.68 19.49 34.40
CA LEU A 35 -27.91 18.27 34.27
C LEU A 35 -26.44 18.70 34.36
N ASP A 36 -25.82 18.34 35.48
CA ASP A 36 -24.39 18.34 35.68
C ASP A 36 -23.76 17.42 34.63
N ASN A 37 -23.50 17.99 33.44
CA ASN A 37 -22.65 17.38 32.44
C ASN A 37 -21.23 17.57 32.95
N GLY A 38 -20.71 16.52 33.60
CA GLY A 38 -19.31 16.45 34.00
C GLY A 38 -18.36 16.87 32.88
N PRO A 39 -17.10 17.18 33.21
CA PRO A 39 -16.16 17.78 32.27
C PRO A 39 -16.12 16.98 30.95
N PRO A 40 -16.12 17.67 29.79
CA PRO A 40 -16.07 16.99 28.50
C PRO A 40 -14.85 16.06 28.49
N PRO A 41 -14.96 14.86 27.87
CA PRO A 41 -13.82 13.97 27.74
C PRO A 41 -12.67 14.76 27.08
N PRO A 42 -11.41 14.50 27.48
CA PRO A 42 -10.26 15.17 26.88
C PRO A 42 -10.32 15.03 25.35
N PRO A 43 -9.84 16.03 24.59
CA PRO A 43 -9.81 15.95 23.14
C PRO A 43 -9.12 14.65 22.77
N TYR A 44 -9.79 13.85 21.94
CA TYR A 44 -9.42 12.50 21.54
C TYR A 44 -7.90 12.44 21.26
N ALA A 45 -7.12 11.95 22.21
CA ALA A 45 -5.73 11.62 21.95
C ALA A 45 -5.77 10.44 20.97
N ALA A 46 -5.06 10.56 19.85
CA ALA A 46 -4.83 9.40 18.99
C ALA A 46 -4.34 8.23 19.86
N PRO A 47 -4.82 7.00 19.64
CA PRO A 47 -4.39 5.87 20.45
C PRO A 47 -2.86 5.75 20.38
N GLU A 48 -2.22 5.38 21.50
CA GLU A 48 -0.76 5.22 21.63
C GLU A 48 -0.16 4.28 20.57
N THR A 49 -0.99 3.47 19.92
CA THR A 49 -0.66 2.53 18.84
C THR A 49 -0.03 3.18 17.60
N ASN A 50 -0.15 4.50 17.41
CA ASN A 50 0.42 5.21 16.25
C ASN A 50 1.75 5.90 16.54
N GLN A 51 2.41 5.61 17.68
CA GLN A 51 3.72 6.18 17.95
C GLN A 51 4.81 5.36 17.25
N TYR A 52 5.30 5.90 16.14
CA TYR A 52 6.53 5.50 15.46
C TYR A 52 7.74 5.80 16.35
N SER A 53 7.92 4.95 17.37
CA SER A 53 9.02 5.07 18.31
C SER A 53 9.67 3.71 18.51
N ARG A 54 10.98 3.74 18.74
CA ARG A 54 11.75 2.55 19.09
C ARG A 54 11.19 1.84 20.32
N SER A 55 10.69 2.60 21.29
CA SER A 55 10.05 2.05 22.50
C SER A 55 8.81 1.23 22.16
N ASN A 56 8.00 1.71 21.20
CA ASN A 56 6.83 0.98 20.71
C ASN A 56 7.25 -0.29 19.96
N MET A 57 8.20 -0.20 19.02
CA MET A 57 8.73 -1.37 18.30
C MET A 57 9.30 -2.44 19.25
N ARG A 58 10.09 -2.04 20.25
CA ARG A 58 10.63 -2.96 21.27
C ARG A 58 9.54 -3.55 22.18
N ALA A 59 8.53 -2.76 22.55
CA ALA A 59 7.41 -3.26 23.35
C ALA A 59 6.64 -4.39 22.63
N HIS A 60 6.73 -4.42 21.29
CA HIS A 60 6.13 -5.42 20.43
C HIS A 60 7.15 -6.39 19.82
N GLU A 61 8.34 -6.57 20.41
CA GLU A 61 9.38 -7.49 19.89
C GLU A 61 8.92 -8.96 19.76
N ALA A 62 7.90 -9.35 20.53
CA ALA A 62 7.29 -10.67 20.46
C ALA A 62 6.44 -10.88 19.18
N ASP A 63 6.05 -9.79 18.51
CA ASP A 63 5.38 -9.78 17.22
C ASP A 63 6.35 -9.24 16.15
N PRO A 64 7.02 -10.14 15.39
CA PRO A 64 8.01 -9.73 14.38
C PRO A 64 7.40 -8.98 13.20
N PHE A 65 6.07 -8.91 13.09
CA PHE A 65 5.37 -8.26 11.99
C PHE A 65 4.63 -6.99 12.42
N TYR A 66 4.78 -6.56 13.68
CA TYR A 66 4.12 -5.37 14.22
C TYR A 66 4.37 -4.11 13.39
N PHE A 67 5.56 -4.00 12.76
CA PHE A 67 5.87 -2.87 11.89
C PHE A 67 4.87 -2.70 10.73
N LEU A 68 4.20 -3.77 10.28
CA LEU A 68 3.20 -3.67 9.21
C LEU A 68 2.00 -2.79 9.60
N TYR A 69 1.67 -2.69 10.91
CA TYR A 69 0.64 -1.76 11.39
C TYR A 69 1.06 -0.29 11.30
N LEU A 70 2.36 -0.04 11.19
CA LEU A 70 2.91 1.31 11.22
C LEU A 70 2.95 1.88 9.79
N PHE A 71 3.20 1.08 8.76
CA PHE A 71 3.41 1.62 7.41
C PHE A 71 2.24 1.29 6.49
N ASP A 72 1.89 2.21 5.61
CA ASP A 72 1.16 1.85 4.39
C ASP A 72 2.14 1.09 3.49
N THR A 73 1.83 -0.17 3.18
CA THR A 73 2.74 -1.03 2.41
C THR A 73 2.30 -1.16 0.96
N VAL A 74 3.16 -0.70 0.05
CA VAL A 74 2.96 -0.81 -1.40
C VAL A 74 3.97 -1.79 -2.00
N LEU A 75 3.49 -2.78 -2.74
CA LEU A 75 4.32 -3.65 -3.56
C LEU A 75 4.35 -3.12 -5.00
N LEU A 76 5.53 -2.73 -5.48
CA LEU A 76 5.77 -2.43 -6.89
C LEU A 76 6.44 -3.63 -7.56
N ILE A 77 5.70 -4.31 -8.43
CA ILE A 77 6.13 -5.55 -9.06
C ILE A 77 6.61 -5.26 -10.48
N ASP A 78 7.83 -5.69 -10.78
CA ASP A 78 8.35 -5.75 -12.14
C ASP A 78 7.59 -6.80 -12.95
N ASP A 79 6.86 -6.35 -13.96
CA ASP A 79 6.19 -7.16 -14.96
C ASP A 79 6.82 -6.96 -16.34
N SER A 80 8.10 -6.57 -16.41
CA SER A 80 8.83 -6.45 -17.67
C SER A 80 9.09 -7.81 -18.31
N SER A 81 9.56 -7.79 -19.55
CA SER A 81 9.77 -9.03 -20.32
C SER A 81 10.83 -9.97 -19.72
N SER A 82 11.80 -9.47 -18.92
CA SER A 82 12.82 -10.28 -18.26
C SER A 82 12.26 -11.20 -17.18
N MET A 83 11.17 -10.79 -16.54
CA MET A 83 10.51 -11.54 -15.47
C MET A 83 9.84 -12.83 -15.95
N LEU A 84 9.66 -13.01 -17.27
CA LEU A 84 8.98 -14.17 -17.85
C LEU A 84 9.56 -15.51 -17.35
N GLY A 85 8.66 -16.40 -16.93
CA GLY A 85 9.01 -17.76 -16.55
C GLY A 85 9.23 -17.92 -15.04
N ARG A 86 10.45 -18.30 -14.63
CA ARG A 86 10.73 -18.70 -13.24
C ARG A 86 10.58 -17.53 -12.26
N ARG A 87 11.14 -16.37 -12.59
CA ARG A 87 11.17 -15.17 -11.74
C ARG A 87 9.75 -14.67 -11.43
N TRP A 88 8.87 -14.59 -12.44
CA TRP A 88 7.45 -14.27 -12.25
C TRP A 88 6.72 -15.23 -11.30
N ARG A 89 6.94 -16.56 -11.45
CA ARG A 89 6.31 -17.56 -10.59
C ARG A 89 6.82 -17.50 -9.15
N GLU A 90 8.10 -17.19 -8.95
CA GLU A 90 8.67 -17.01 -7.62
C GLU A 90 8.05 -15.81 -6.91
N VAL A 91 7.92 -14.67 -7.59
CA VAL A 91 7.21 -13.50 -7.04
C VAL A 91 5.75 -13.86 -6.70
N GLN A 92 5.01 -14.49 -7.63
CA GLN A 92 3.64 -14.92 -7.36
C GLN A 92 3.55 -15.81 -6.11
N ALA A 93 4.44 -16.80 -5.98
CA ALA A 93 4.45 -17.73 -4.86
C ALA A 93 4.79 -17.05 -3.53
N ALA A 94 5.72 -16.09 -3.53
CA ALA A 94 6.06 -15.30 -2.36
C ALA A 94 4.88 -14.41 -1.93
N LEU A 95 4.25 -13.71 -2.87
CA LEU A 95 3.14 -12.78 -2.56
C LEU A 95 1.88 -13.49 -2.09
N ARG A 96 1.59 -14.68 -2.61
CA ARG A 96 0.49 -15.53 -2.11
C ARG A 96 0.66 -15.90 -0.64
N GLN A 97 1.89 -16.10 -0.19
CA GLN A 97 2.20 -16.40 1.21
C GLN A 97 2.23 -15.12 2.06
N LEU A 98 2.63 -14.00 1.46
CA LEU A 98 2.72 -12.71 2.14
C LEU A 98 1.36 -12.10 2.44
N ALA A 99 0.41 -12.13 1.51
CA ALA A 99 -0.92 -11.52 1.66
C ALA A 99 -1.65 -11.88 2.97
N PRO A 100 -1.77 -13.17 3.37
CA PRO A 100 -2.43 -13.50 4.64
C PRO A 100 -1.63 -13.03 5.88
N VAL A 101 -0.30 -12.96 5.79
CA VAL A 101 0.55 -12.46 6.90
C VAL A 101 0.33 -10.96 7.08
N CYS A 102 0.36 -10.19 6.00
CA CYS A 102 0.09 -8.75 6.05
C CYS A 102 -1.32 -8.45 6.53
N THR A 103 -2.34 -9.19 6.08
CA THR A 103 -3.74 -8.98 6.51
C THR A 103 -3.95 -9.23 8.01
N SER A 104 -3.15 -10.10 8.63
CA SER A 104 -3.21 -10.27 10.08
C SER A 104 -2.61 -9.11 10.89
N HIS A 105 -1.91 -8.19 10.21
CA HIS A 105 -1.20 -7.07 10.84
C HIS A 105 -1.43 -5.71 10.15
N ASP A 106 -2.37 -5.63 9.21
CA ASP A 106 -2.72 -4.39 8.49
C ASP A 106 -4.22 -4.42 8.16
N ASP A 107 -4.96 -3.42 8.66
CA ASP A 107 -6.42 -3.43 8.67
C ASP A 107 -7.03 -3.32 7.26
N ASP A 108 -6.32 -2.68 6.32
CA ASP A 108 -6.74 -2.57 4.92
C ASP A 108 -5.98 -3.50 3.97
N GLY A 109 -4.81 -3.99 4.35
CA GLY A 109 -4.02 -4.95 3.56
C GLY A 109 -3.07 -4.28 2.57
N ILE A 110 -2.44 -5.06 1.69
CA ILE A 110 -1.36 -4.55 0.83
C ILE A 110 -1.88 -3.97 -0.49
N ASP A 111 -1.23 -2.91 -0.96
CA ASP A 111 -1.48 -2.39 -2.31
C ASP A 111 -0.47 -2.94 -3.30
N LEU A 112 -0.94 -3.32 -4.49
CA LEU A 112 -0.11 -3.81 -5.58
C LEU A 112 -0.15 -2.87 -6.76
N TYR A 113 1.03 -2.54 -7.27
CA TYR A 113 1.22 -1.91 -8.57
C TYR A 113 2.19 -2.73 -9.40
N PHE A 114 2.02 -2.66 -10.71
CA PHE A 114 2.95 -3.24 -11.67
C PHE A 114 3.67 -2.14 -12.42
N MET A 115 4.88 -2.41 -12.92
CA MET A 115 5.67 -1.42 -13.67
C MET A 115 5.01 -0.99 -14.98
N ASN A 116 4.43 -1.94 -15.72
CA ASN A 116 3.82 -1.73 -17.03
C ASN A 116 2.30 -1.83 -16.97
N HIS A 117 1.76 -2.79 -16.23
CA HIS A 117 0.32 -3.02 -16.15
C HIS A 117 -0.42 -2.01 -15.27
N CYS A 118 -1.64 -1.65 -15.70
CA CYS A 118 -2.57 -0.77 -14.99
C CYS A 118 -3.89 -1.52 -14.72
N SER A 119 -4.46 -1.37 -13.52
CA SER A 119 -5.66 -2.13 -13.12
C SER A 119 -6.95 -1.78 -13.90
N ASP A 120 -6.97 -0.71 -14.68
CA ASP A 120 -8.04 -0.38 -15.65
C ASP A 120 -7.69 -0.77 -17.10
N GLY A 121 -6.52 -1.36 -17.31
CA GLY A 121 -5.99 -1.73 -18.61
C GLY A 121 -6.48 -3.10 -19.11
N PRO A 122 -6.17 -3.44 -20.38
CA PRO A 122 -6.50 -4.74 -20.95
C PRO A 122 -5.92 -5.90 -20.13
N GLY A 123 -6.74 -6.93 -19.87
CA GLY A 123 -6.30 -8.11 -19.10
C GLY A 123 -6.37 -7.95 -17.58
N ALA A 124 -6.77 -6.79 -17.05
CA ALA A 124 -7.10 -6.67 -15.64
C ALA A 124 -8.30 -7.55 -15.28
N PRO A 125 -8.28 -8.26 -14.14
CA PRO A 125 -9.42 -9.04 -13.73
C PRO A 125 -10.62 -8.14 -13.42
N MET A 126 -11.81 -8.55 -13.83
CA MET A 126 -13.04 -7.82 -13.56
C MET A 126 -13.35 -7.83 -12.05
N GLY A 127 -13.59 -6.66 -11.47
CA GLY A 127 -14.05 -6.53 -10.07
C GLY A 127 -12.96 -6.41 -9.01
N CYS A 128 -11.68 -6.51 -9.35
CA CYS A 128 -10.57 -6.25 -8.42
C CYS A 128 -9.96 -4.85 -8.57
N ALA A 129 -10.34 -4.09 -9.60
CA ALA A 129 -9.92 -2.71 -9.79
C ALA A 129 -10.92 -1.76 -9.13
N ALA A 130 -10.45 -0.88 -8.24
CA ALA A 130 -11.29 0.17 -7.69
C ALA A 130 -11.58 1.24 -8.78
N THR A 131 -12.82 1.71 -8.86
CA THR A 131 -13.23 2.79 -9.79
C THR A 131 -12.59 4.13 -9.48
N ARG A 132 -12.06 4.32 -8.27
CA ARG A 132 -11.27 5.47 -7.85
C ARG A 132 -10.22 5.03 -6.83
N PRO A 133 -8.97 5.53 -6.89
CA PRO A 133 -8.00 5.25 -5.84
C PRO A 133 -8.50 5.76 -4.48
N PRO A 134 -8.20 5.04 -3.38
CA PRO A 134 -8.30 5.59 -2.03
C PRO A 134 -7.46 6.86 -1.89
N GLY A 135 -7.79 7.71 -0.90
CA GLY A 135 -7.06 8.98 -0.70
C GLY A 135 -5.57 8.73 -0.48
N GLY A 136 -4.71 9.53 -1.11
CA GLY A 136 -3.24 9.39 -0.99
C GLY A 136 -2.61 8.32 -1.88
N LYS A 137 -3.40 7.35 -2.36
CA LYS A 137 -2.92 6.26 -3.22
C LYS A 137 -2.96 6.68 -4.70
N ALA A 138 -1.97 6.25 -5.47
CA ALA A 138 -1.89 6.50 -6.91
C ALA A 138 -2.97 5.72 -7.68
N PRO A 139 -3.44 6.19 -8.84
CA PRO A 139 -4.38 5.42 -9.66
C PRO A 139 -3.70 4.17 -10.26
N TRP A 140 -4.52 3.24 -10.73
CA TRP A 140 -4.12 2.01 -11.45
C TRP A 140 -3.47 0.91 -10.61
N GLY A 141 -3.57 1.00 -9.29
CA GLY A 141 -3.21 -0.07 -8.38
C GLY A 141 -4.34 -1.07 -8.17
N TYR A 142 -4.00 -2.18 -7.51
CA TYR A 142 -4.92 -3.07 -6.83
C TYR A 142 -4.79 -2.78 -5.34
N TYR A 143 -5.86 -2.29 -4.72
CA TYR A 143 -5.79 -1.78 -3.36
C TYR A 143 -6.29 -2.80 -2.36
N ASN A 144 -5.77 -2.73 -1.15
CA ASN A 144 -6.33 -3.43 0.00
C ASN A 144 -6.45 -4.95 -0.23
N VAL A 145 -5.42 -5.53 -0.86
CA VAL A 145 -5.40 -6.94 -1.22
C VAL A 145 -5.03 -7.74 0.01
N THR A 146 -5.94 -8.62 0.43
CA THR A 146 -5.82 -9.35 1.70
C THR A 146 -5.70 -10.86 1.52
N ASP A 147 -6.17 -11.40 0.40
CA ASP A 147 -6.25 -12.84 0.21
C ASP A 147 -5.37 -13.34 -0.94
N ALA A 148 -4.85 -14.56 -0.75
CA ALA A 148 -4.00 -15.21 -1.75
C ALA A 148 -4.72 -15.45 -3.08
N SER A 149 -6.05 -15.61 -3.09
CA SER A 149 -6.80 -15.91 -4.31
C SER A 149 -6.92 -14.70 -5.24
N THR A 150 -6.95 -13.49 -4.67
CA THR A 150 -6.86 -12.23 -5.41
C THR A 150 -5.49 -12.10 -6.08
N ILE A 151 -4.40 -12.39 -5.34
CA ILE A 151 -3.03 -12.41 -5.91
C ILE A 151 -2.96 -13.41 -7.08
N GLU A 152 -3.47 -14.62 -6.90
CA GLU A 152 -3.53 -15.62 -7.97
C GLU A 152 -4.26 -15.12 -9.20
N THR A 153 -5.44 -14.53 -9.00
CA THR A 153 -6.30 -14.06 -10.07
C THR A 153 -5.60 -12.96 -10.88
N ILE A 154 -4.96 -12.01 -10.20
CA ILE A 154 -4.17 -10.95 -10.84
C ILE A 154 -3.02 -11.58 -11.63
N PHE A 155 -2.16 -12.38 -11.01
CA PHE A 155 -0.98 -12.94 -11.69
C PHE A 155 -1.31 -13.87 -12.86
N ASN A 156 -2.44 -14.59 -12.79
CA ASN A 156 -2.89 -15.47 -13.86
C ASN A 156 -3.50 -14.71 -15.05
N SER A 157 -3.97 -13.47 -14.84
CA SER A 157 -4.51 -12.62 -15.91
C SER A 157 -3.43 -11.80 -16.61
N LEU A 158 -2.27 -11.63 -15.96
CA LEU A 158 -1.15 -10.85 -16.47
C LEU A 158 -0.07 -11.73 -17.11
N ARG A 159 0.61 -11.14 -18.09
CA ARG A 159 1.78 -11.75 -18.72
C ARG A 159 2.89 -10.70 -18.77
N PRO A 160 4.04 -10.95 -18.13
CA PRO A 160 5.14 -9.99 -18.12
C PRO A 160 5.53 -9.56 -19.55
N CYS A 161 5.58 -8.26 -19.78
CA CYS A 161 5.85 -7.66 -21.07
C CYS A 161 6.33 -6.21 -20.92
N GLY A 162 7.07 -5.71 -21.90
CA GLY A 162 7.55 -4.33 -21.92
C GLY A 162 8.87 -4.12 -21.17
N PRO A 163 9.26 -2.85 -21.01
CA PRO A 163 10.51 -2.43 -20.35
C PRO A 163 10.39 -2.43 -18.81
N THR A 164 11.43 -1.97 -18.12
CA THR A 164 11.49 -1.78 -16.67
C THR A 164 11.48 -0.27 -16.33
N PRO A 165 10.31 0.41 -16.38
CA PRO A 165 10.19 1.86 -16.18
C PRO A 165 10.22 2.27 -14.70
N THR A 166 11.28 1.90 -13.98
CA THR A 166 11.36 2.04 -12.52
C THR A 166 11.19 3.48 -12.05
N HIS A 167 11.87 4.44 -12.68
CA HIS A 167 11.76 5.86 -12.33
C HIS A 167 10.33 6.37 -12.44
N ASP A 168 9.71 6.21 -13.61
CA ASP A 168 8.41 6.79 -13.89
C ASP A 168 7.32 6.17 -13.00
N ARG A 169 7.40 4.86 -12.76
CA ARG A 169 6.41 4.19 -11.92
C ARG A 169 6.56 4.51 -10.44
N LEU A 170 7.79 4.65 -9.93
CA LEU A 170 8.00 5.14 -8.57
C LEU A 170 7.47 6.55 -8.39
N ARG A 171 7.75 7.46 -9.34
CA ARG A 171 7.23 8.83 -9.32
C ARG A 171 5.71 8.84 -9.25
N HIS A 172 5.05 8.04 -10.09
CA HIS A 172 3.60 7.91 -10.13
C HIS A 172 3.00 7.51 -8.78
N ILE A 173 3.69 6.66 -8.01
CA ILE A 173 3.25 6.21 -6.68
C ILE A 173 3.55 7.26 -5.61
N ILE A 174 4.74 7.86 -5.65
CA ILE A 174 5.22 8.77 -4.60
C ILE A 174 4.59 10.17 -4.71
N ASP A 175 4.31 10.67 -5.92
CA ASP A 175 3.77 12.02 -6.11
C ASP A 175 2.44 12.27 -5.37
N PRO A 176 1.43 11.37 -5.44
CA PRO A 176 0.20 11.49 -4.67
C PRO A 176 0.43 11.50 -3.15
N TYR A 177 1.35 10.66 -2.67
CA TYR A 177 1.72 10.61 -1.26
C TYR A 177 2.38 11.92 -0.80
N MET A 178 3.32 12.44 -1.59
CA MET A 178 3.95 13.73 -1.31
C MET A 178 2.95 14.89 -1.37
N ALA A 179 1.92 14.81 -2.22
CA ALA A 179 0.83 15.79 -2.23
C ALA A 179 -0.02 15.72 -0.96
N GLN A 180 -0.27 14.51 -0.44
CA GLN A 180 -0.94 14.33 0.85
C GLN A 180 -0.12 14.91 2.00
N LEU A 181 1.20 14.63 2.05
CA LEU A 181 2.11 15.22 3.04
C LEU A 181 2.08 16.75 3.04
N ARG A 182 2.09 17.37 1.86
CA ARG A 182 2.03 18.84 1.73
C ARG A 182 0.68 19.44 2.14
N ALA A 183 -0.40 18.68 2.01
CA ALA A 183 -1.74 19.13 2.36
C ALA A 183 -2.08 18.93 3.84
N ALA A 184 -1.36 18.04 4.54
CA ALA A 184 -1.58 17.76 5.95
C ALA A 184 -1.08 18.91 6.85
N PRO A 185 -1.73 19.16 8.00
CA PRO A 185 -1.24 20.13 8.99
C PRO A 185 0.16 19.77 9.53
N SER A 186 0.43 18.47 9.67
CA SER A 186 1.72 17.92 10.06
C SER A 186 2.06 16.67 9.23
N PRO A 187 3.33 16.44 8.83
CA PRO A 187 3.75 15.17 8.25
C PRO A 187 3.43 13.95 9.13
N LEU A 188 3.39 14.14 10.46
CA LEU A 188 3.03 13.10 11.44
C LEU A 188 1.56 12.68 11.36
N ASP A 189 0.70 13.49 10.73
CA ASP A 189 -0.72 13.16 10.52
C ASP A 189 -0.91 12.23 9.31
N VAL A 190 0.16 11.97 8.54
CA VAL A 190 0.16 11.08 7.38
C VAL A 190 0.91 9.82 7.73
N ARG A 191 0.26 8.66 7.51
CA ARG A 191 0.87 7.35 7.73
C ARG A 191 2.11 7.20 6.84
N PRO A 192 3.27 6.82 7.38
CA PRO A 192 4.48 6.56 6.61
C PRO A 192 4.27 5.52 5.51
N LEU A 193 4.93 5.73 4.37
CA LEU A 193 4.82 4.88 3.19
C LEU A 193 6.06 4.00 3.06
N ASN A 194 5.85 2.69 2.88
CA ASN A 194 6.90 1.74 2.58
C ASN A 194 6.64 1.06 1.22
N ILE A 195 7.47 1.37 0.23
CA ILE A 195 7.39 0.80 -1.12
C ILE A 195 8.41 -0.33 -1.24
N ILE A 196 7.94 -1.53 -1.57
CA ILE A 196 8.79 -2.70 -1.82
C ILE A 196 8.79 -2.98 -3.31
N VAL A 197 9.94 -2.77 -3.96
CA VAL A 197 10.15 -2.98 -5.39
C VAL A 197 10.71 -4.38 -5.61
N LEU A 198 9.94 -5.26 -6.26
CA LEU A 198 10.37 -6.60 -6.65
C LEU A 198 10.78 -6.59 -8.13
N THR A 199 12.07 -6.70 -8.43
CA THR A 199 12.59 -6.57 -9.81
C THR A 199 13.75 -7.51 -10.08
N ASP A 200 13.87 -7.98 -11.32
CA ASP A 200 14.95 -8.86 -11.76
C ASP A 200 15.95 -8.20 -12.72
N GLY A 201 15.73 -6.93 -13.02
CA GLY A 201 16.35 -6.25 -14.15
C GLY A 201 16.81 -4.86 -13.79
N ARG A 202 17.79 -4.38 -14.53
CA ARG A 202 18.19 -2.97 -14.49
C ARG A 202 16.99 -2.12 -14.92
N PRO A 203 16.75 -0.95 -14.28
CA PRO A 203 15.89 0.06 -14.88
C PRO A 203 16.32 0.29 -16.33
N GLY A 204 15.36 0.55 -17.23
CA GLY A 204 15.47 0.51 -18.71
C GLY A 204 16.82 0.81 -19.42
N PRO A 205 16.89 0.60 -20.74
CA PRO A 205 18.16 0.77 -21.45
C PRO A 205 18.69 2.20 -21.30
N GLU A 206 20.02 2.28 -21.19
CA GLU A 206 20.75 3.54 -21.16
C GLU A 206 20.74 4.09 -22.58
N LEU A 207 20.52 5.39 -22.70
CA LEU A 207 20.57 6.07 -23.97
C LEU A 207 22.03 6.13 -24.46
N PRO A 208 22.28 6.27 -25.78
CA PRO A 208 23.64 6.31 -26.32
C PRO A 208 24.57 7.40 -25.74
N ASN A 209 24.00 8.38 -25.04
CA ASN A 209 24.73 9.47 -24.39
C ASN A 209 25.14 9.16 -22.93
N GLY A 210 24.94 7.93 -22.46
CA GLY A 210 25.31 7.53 -21.10
C GLY A 210 24.22 7.73 -20.04
N VAL A 211 23.06 8.29 -20.41
CA VAL A 211 21.99 8.62 -19.47
C VAL A 211 20.95 7.52 -19.47
N ASN A 212 20.61 6.99 -18.28
CA ASN A 212 19.45 6.11 -18.12
C ASN A 212 18.26 6.92 -17.58
N PRO A 213 17.24 7.24 -18.41
CA PRO A 213 16.08 8.00 -17.96
C PRO A 213 15.22 7.24 -16.94
N GLN A 214 15.39 5.92 -16.86
CA GLN A 214 14.68 5.07 -15.92
C GLN A 214 15.46 4.81 -14.63
N ASP A 215 16.67 5.37 -14.49
CA ASP A 215 17.41 5.34 -13.24
C ASP A 215 16.58 6.01 -12.12
N PRO A 216 16.23 5.27 -11.05
CA PRO A 216 15.46 5.83 -9.95
C PRO A 216 16.27 6.80 -9.09
N LEU A 217 17.61 6.81 -9.19
CA LEU A 217 18.44 7.59 -8.28
C LEU A 217 18.13 9.10 -8.27
N PRO A 218 18.05 9.81 -9.41
CA PRO A 218 17.75 11.24 -9.38
C PRO A 218 16.39 11.54 -8.74
N LEU A 219 15.43 10.63 -8.87
CA LEU A 219 14.11 10.73 -8.23
C LEU A 219 14.18 10.53 -6.72
N ILE A 220 14.93 9.53 -6.27
CA ILE A 220 15.16 9.25 -4.85
C ILE A 220 15.79 10.47 -4.16
N VAL A 221 16.85 11.03 -4.75
CA VAL A 221 17.53 12.24 -4.23
C VAL A 221 16.56 13.42 -4.16
N HIS A 222 15.71 13.59 -5.20
CA HIS A 222 14.70 14.63 -5.21
C HIS A 222 13.72 14.52 -4.03
N TYR A 223 13.16 13.33 -3.79
CA TYR A 223 12.22 13.14 -2.67
C TYR A 223 12.89 13.20 -1.30
N ALA A 224 14.12 12.71 -1.17
CA ALA A 224 14.89 12.84 0.07
C ALA A 224 15.02 14.30 0.51
N HIS A 225 15.47 15.19 -0.39
CA HIS A 225 15.55 16.62 -0.11
C HIS A 225 14.19 17.28 0.15
N ALA A 226 13.14 16.84 -0.56
CA ALA A 226 11.79 17.36 -0.33
C ALA A 226 11.27 17.01 1.07
N LEU A 227 11.52 15.78 1.55
CA LEU A 227 11.15 15.33 2.89
C LEU A 227 11.95 16.08 3.97
N ASP A 228 13.25 16.28 3.78
CA ASP A 228 14.08 17.08 4.70
C ASP A 228 13.56 18.53 4.78
N SER A 229 13.19 19.12 3.64
CA SER A 229 12.65 20.49 3.57
C SER A 229 11.31 20.63 4.29
N MET A 230 10.54 19.53 4.41
CA MET A 230 9.27 19.48 5.13
C MET A 230 9.44 19.15 6.63
N GLY A 231 10.66 18.84 7.08
CA GLY A 231 10.89 18.35 8.44
C GLY A 231 10.16 17.04 8.73
N ALA A 232 9.96 16.20 7.72
CA ALA A 232 9.34 14.90 7.90
C ALA A 232 10.26 13.97 8.72
N PRO A 233 9.74 13.00 9.50
CA PRO A 233 10.56 11.98 10.14
C PRO A 233 11.38 11.16 9.14
N LEU A 234 12.54 10.61 9.52
CA LEU A 234 13.37 9.80 8.60
C LEU A 234 12.61 8.58 8.06
N TYR A 235 11.73 7.98 8.87
CA TYR A 235 10.93 6.82 8.50
C TYR A 235 9.73 7.13 7.59
N GLN A 236 9.41 8.41 7.29
CA GLN A 236 8.20 8.81 6.57
C GLN A 236 8.05 8.19 5.17
N LEU A 237 9.17 7.88 4.50
CA LEU A 237 9.19 7.19 3.22
C LEU A 237 10.34 6.18 3.20
N GLY A 238 10.03 4.93 2.85
CA GLY A 238 11.02 3.90 2.55
C GLY A 238 10.81 3.28 1.18
N ILE A 239 11.91 2.97 0.50
CA ILE A 239 11.92 2.24 -0.75
C ILE A 239 12.88 1.05 -0.59
N GLN A 240 12.32 -0.16 -0.49
CA GLN A 240 13.08 -1.40 -0.43
C GLN A 240 13.16 -2.02 -1.82
N PHE A 241 14.36 -2.10 -2.40
CA PHE A 241 14.55 -2.91 -3.60
C PHE A 241 14.89 -4.34 -3.23
N ILE A 242 14.15 -5.30 -3.79
CA ILE A 242 14.42 -6.72 -3.66
C ILE A 242 14.69 -7.29 -5.04
N GLN A 243 15.93 -7.72 -5.26
CA GLN A 243 16.31 -8.38 -6.51
C GLN A 243 15.74 -9.79 -6.56
N VAL A 244 15.11 -10.14 -7.68
CA VAL A 244 14.63 -11.49 -7.97
C VAL A 244 15.55 -12.15 -8.99
N GLY A 245 16.25 -13.21 -8.59
CA GLY A 245 17.23 -13.88 -9.44
C GLY A 245 18.58 -13.19 -9.46
N ASP A 246 19.40 -13.55 -10.44
CA ASP A 246 20.86 -13.40 -10.43
C ASP A 246 21.40 -12.45 -11.51
N ASP A 247 20.57 -11.54 -12.03
CA ASP A 247 21.02 -10.58 -13.05
C ASP A 247 22.15 -9.68 -12.54
N ALA A 248 23.29 -9.71 -13.23
CA ALA A 248 24.47 -8.96 -12.84
C ALA A 248 24.27 -7.44 -13.02
N GLY A 249 23.49 -7.02 -14.01
CA GLY A 249 23.17 -5.61 -14.25
C GLY A 249 22.27 -5.03 -13.17
N ALA A 250 21.25 -5.78 -12.76
CA ALA A 250 20.39 -5.46 -11.61
C ALA A 250 21.23 -5.39 -10.32
N THR A 251 22.09 -6.38 -10.09
CA THR A 251 23.01 -6.39 -8.93
C THR A 251 23.85 -5.11 -8.88
N ALA A 252 24.51 -4.77 -10.00
CA ALA A 252 25.35 -3.58 -10.06
C ALA A 252 24.56 -2.28 -9.86
N ALA A 253 23.32 -2.20 -10.37
CA ALA A 253 22.45 -1.05 -10.17
C ALA A 253 22.02 -0.89 -8.71
N LEU A 254 21.66 -1.98 -8.03
CA LEU A 254 21.30 -1.96 -6.61
C LEU A 254 22.49 -1.61 -5.71
N GLU A 255 23.67 -2.17 -6.00
CA GLU A 255 24.90 -1.78 -5.31
C GLU A 255 25.24 -0.30 -5.50
N ALA A 256 24.96 0.26 -6.69
CA ALA A 256 25.16 1.69 -6.92
C ALA A 256 24.21 2.54 -6.08
N LEU A 257 22.95 2.10 -5.89
CA LEU A 257 22.00 2.77 -5.00
C LEU A 257 22.45 2.72 -3.53
N ASP A 258 22.93 1.57 -3.06
CA ASP A 258 23.38 1.41 -1.66
C ASP A 258 24.67 2.21 -1.34
N LYS A 259 25.55 2.40 -2.32
CA LYS A 259 26.82 3.15 -2.16
C LYS A 259 26.63 4.67 -2.03
N LEU A 260 25.43 5.21 -2.26
CA LEU A 260 25.18 6.65 -2.24
C LEU A 260 24.84 7.21 -0.85
N ARG A 261 25.00 6.37 0.18
CA ARG A 261 24.92 6.76 1.59
C ARG A 261 25.95 7.85 1.89
N GLY A 262 25.48 9.09 2.12
CA GLY A 262 26.35 10.19 2.59
C GLY A 262 26.05 11.62 2.15
N GLY A 263 24.88 11.95 1.56
CA GLY A 263 24.58 13.33 1.13
C GLY A 263 23.14 13.83 1.36
N PHE A 264 22.23 12.95 1.74
CA PHE A 264 20.81 13.20 1.98
C PHE A 264 20.27 12.09 2.89
N ARG A 265 19.06 12.25 3.43
CA ARG A 265 18.42 11.20 4.26
C ARG A 265 18.36 9.84 3.56
N ASP A 266 18.64 8.76 4.31
CA ASP A 266 18.57 7.40 3.76
C ASP A 266 17.11 6.94 3.69
N ILE A 267 16.56 6.87 2.48
CA ILE A 267 15.20 6.37 2.21
C ILE A 267 15.21 5.07 1.40
N VAL A 268 16.39 4.55 1.05
CA VAL A 268 16.53 3.36 0.19
C VAL A 268 17.29 2.28 0.91
N ASP A 269 16.76 1.06 0.83
CA ASP A 269 17.52 -0.12 1.19
C ASP A 269 17.41 -1.18 0.10
N THR A 270 18.41 -2.06 0.00
CA THR A 270 18.48 -3.06 -1.07
C THR A 270 18.75 -4.44 -0.49
N THR A 271 18.08 -5.45 -1.04
CA THR A 271 18.27 -6.85 -0.66
C THR A 271 18.32 -7.70 -1.92
N LYS A 272 19.27 -8.64 -1.96
CA LYS A 272 19.46 -9.53 -3.10
C LYS A 272 18.99 -10.95 -2.79
N TYR A 273 18.16 -11.52 -3.66
CA TYR A 273 17.81 -12.94 -3.68
C TYR A 273 18.23 -13.56 -5.01
N ASP A 274 19.46 -14.06 -5.08
CA ASP A 274 20.05 -14.65 -6.28
C ASP A 274 19.86 -16.18 -6.42
N GLY A 275 19.12 -16.78 -5.50
CA GLY A 275 18.88 -18.23 -5.48
C GLY A 275 19.96 -19.01 -4.73
N GLY A 276 21.03 -18.39 -4.23
CA GLY A 276 22.06 -19.03 -3.40
C GLY A 276 21.51 -19.51 -2.05
N ASP A 277 20.69 -18.68 -1.41
CA ASP A 277 19.99 -18.98 -0.14
C ASP A 277 18.57 -19.56 -0.37
N GLY A 278 18.24 -19.91 -1.62
CA GLY A 278 16.93 -20.41 -2.03
C GLY A 278 16.08 -19.38 -2.79
N PRO A 279 14.86 -19.76 -3.22
CA PRO A 279 13.96 -18.88 -3.96
C PRO A 279 13.45 -17.73 -3.09
N LEU A 280 12.90 -16.68 -3.72
CA LEU A 280 12.19 -15.62 -3.01
C LEU A 280 11.03 -16.21 -2.18
N THR A 281 10.96 -15.84 -0.90
CA THR A 281 9.92 -16.30 0.04
C THR A 281 9.27 -15.11 0.74
N ALA A 282 8.07 -15.31 1.30
CA ALA A 282 7.40 -14.29 2.11
C ALA A 282 8.26 -13.87 3.32
N ASP A 283 8.83 -14.83 4.06
CA ASP A 283 9.78 -14.58 5.15
C ASP A 283 10.97 -13.74 4.70
N GLY A 284 11.49 -14.02 3.50
CA GLY A 284 12.59 -13.26 2.93
C GLY A 284 12.22 -11.80 2.65
N ILE A 285 11.01 -11.56 2.11
CA ILE A 285 10.49 -10.21 1.91
C ILE A 285 10.32 -9.51 3.27
N LEU A 286 9.68 -10.17 4.24
CA LEU A 286 9.41 -9.58 5.56
C LEU A 286 10.70 -9.23 6.33
N LYS A 287 11.71 -10.10 6.27
CA LYS A 287 13.04 -9.82 6.87
C LYS A 287 13.74 -8.64 6.23
N ALA A 288 13.69 -8.54 4.89
CA ALA A 288 14.26 -7.41 4.17
C ALA A 288 13.61 -6.10 4.61
N VAL A 289 12.27 -6.09 4.72
CA VAL A 289 11.52 -4.91 5.13
C VAL A 289 11.81 -4.53 6.58
N LEU A 290 11.81 -5.50 7.50
CA LEU A 290 12.10 -5.24 8.92
C LEU A 290 13.50 -4.64 9.09
N GLY A 291 14.51 -5.20 8.42
CA GLY A 291 15.87 -4.66 8.46
C GLY A 291 15.96 -3.22 7.95
N GLY A 292 15.28 -2.91 6.84
CA GLY A 292 15.23 -1.56 6.28
C GLY A 292 14.47 -0.55 7.16
N VAL A 293 13.41 -0.98 7.84
CA VAL A 293 12.62 -0.14 8.76
C VAL A 293 13.38 0.13 10.06
N ASP A 294 13.91 -0.91 10.70
CA ASP A 294 14.64 -0.79 11.98
C ASP A 294 15.83 0.15 11.86
N LYS A 295 16.56 0.06 10.75
CA LYS A 295 17.69 0.95 10.47
C LYS A 295 17.28 2.43 10.44
N ARG A 296 16.16 2.76 9.78
CA ARG A 296 15.67 4.14 9.69
C ARG A 296 15.19 4.68 11.04
N LEU A 297 14.61 3.80 11.88
CA LEU A 297 14.24 4.17 13.25
C LEU A 297 15.48 4.39 14.14
N ASP A 298 16.55 3.63 13.92
CA ASP A 298 17.83 3.81 14.63
C ASP A 298 18.52 5.13 14.24
N ASP A 299 18.46 5.52 12.96
CA ASP A 299 19.04 6.78 12.46
C ASP A 299 18.24 8.02 12.92
N ASP A 300 16.92 7.90 13.17
CA ASP A 300 16.04 9.02 13.59
C ASP A 300 16.18 9.33 15.09
N ALA A 301 16.56 8.33 15.89
CA ALA A 301 16.71 8.45 17.33
C ALA A 301 18.09 8.95 17.79
N GLY A 302 19.05 9.10 16.86
CA GLY A 302 20.44 9.49 17.12
C GLY A 302 20.75 10.93 16.70
#